data_AF-A0A7A6S573-F1
#
_entry.id   AF-A0A7A6S573-F1
#
_cell.length_a   1.000
_cell.length_b   1.000
_cell.length_c   1.000
_cell.angle_alpha   90.00
_cell.angle_beta   90.00
_cell.angle_gamma   90.00
#
_symmetry.space_group_name_H-M   'P 1'
#
loop_
_entity.id
_entity.type
_entity.pdbx_description
1 polymer ?
#
loop_
_entity_poly.entity_id
_entity_poly.type
_entity_poly.pdbx_seq_one_letter_code
_entity_poly.pdbx_strand_id
1 'polypeptide(L)'
;AIKLGTARVRLTRRGGKLQYRGSVLKVGKYLFRDAFIQQLANGRWHVMRRIDGKNRYPIDVVKIPLSGPLTQAFEDARDRIIAAEMPKQLGYALKQQLRLWLTR
;
A
#
# COMPACT_ATOMS: atom_id res chain seq x y z
N ALA A 1 7.36 -1.51 6.85
CA ALA A 1 8.14 -0.39 6.28
C ALA A 1 7.75 -0.13 4.82
N ILE A 2 7.52 1.10 4.38
CA ILE A 2 6.96 1.41 3.04
C ILE A 2 7.95 2.30 2.28
N LYS A 3 7.99 2.17 0.95
CA LYS A 3 8.66 3.16 0.08
C LYS A 3 7.72 4.36 -0.03
N LEU A 4 7.91 5.37 0.82
CA LEU A 4 7.12 6.60 0.75
C LEU A 4 7.44 7.32 -0.58
N GLY A 5 6.40 7.86 -1.22
CA GLY A 5 6.55 8.85 -2.30
C GLY A 5 7.04 10.20 -1.74
N THR A 6 6.72 11.32 -2.40
CA THR A 6 7.08 12.66 -1.89
C THR A 6 6.42 12.95 -0.52
N ALA A 7 7.13 12.65 0.56
CA ALA A 7 6.70 12.90 1.93
C ALA A 7 7.20 14.26 2.41
N ARG A 8 6.32 15.06 3.01
CA ARG A 8 6.69 16.35 3.62
C ARG A 8 6.06 16.48 5.00
N VAL A 9 6.89 16.65 6.03
CA VAL A 9 6.45 17.04 7.37
C VAL A 9 6.11 18.53 7.32
N ARG A 10 4.89 18.91 7.72
CA ARG A 10 4.50 20.31 7.85
C ARG A 10 4.31 20.66 9.32
N LEU A 11 5.04 21.67 9.79
CA LEU A 11 4.74 22.29 11.08
C LEU A 11 3.48 23.14 10.91
N THR A 12 2.49 22.93 11.76
CA THR A 12 1.33 23.83 11.82
C THR A 12 1.80 25.13 12.48
N ARG A 13 2.10 26.15 11.68
CA ARG A 13 2.31 27.51 12.18
C ARG A 13 0.93 28.16 12.31
N ARG A 14 0.61 28.64 13.52
CA ARG A 14 -0.70 29.14 13.96
C ARG A 14 -1.32 30.16 12.98
N GLY A 15 -2.63 30.05 12.73
CA GLY A 15 -3.42 31.04 12.01
C GLY A 15 -4.79 30.59 11.45
N GLY A 16 -5.23 29.34 11.65
CA GLY A 16 -6.51 28.85 11.11
C GLY A 16 -7.20 27.85 12.03
N LYS A 17 -8.51 27.64 11.81
CA LYS A 17 -9.50 26.87 12.61
C LYS A 17 -9.15 25.39 12.98
N LEU A 18 -7.91 24.92 12.80
CA LEU A 18 -7.45 23.70 13.46
C LEU A 18 -7.01 24.02 14.90
N GLN A 19 -7.95 23.85 15.82
CA GLN A 19 -7.82 24.09 17.27
C GLN A 19 -6.82 23.17 18.01
N TYR A 20 -5.87 22.53 17.33
CA TYR A 20 -4.99 21.51 17.93
C TYR A 20 -3.51 21.84 17.72
N ARG A 21 -2.73 21.87 18.82
CA ARG A 21 -1.28 22.03 18.84
C ARG A 21 -0.63 20.72 18.37
N GLY A 22 0.03 20.69 17.20
CA GLY A 22 0.62 19.44 16.71
C GLY A 22 1.24 19.47 15.31
N SER A 23 2.28 18.67 15.06
CA SER A 23 2.91 18.52 13.75
C SER A 23 2.06 17.61 12.84
N VAL A 24 1.79 18.01 11.59
CA VAL A 24 0.98 17.20 10.66
C VAL A 24 1.85 16.68 9.52
N LEU A 25 1.79 15.38 9.26
CA LEU A 25 2.46 14.73 8.14
C LEU A 25 1.45 14.41 7.03
N LYS A 26 1.74 14.86 5.82
CA LYS A 26 0.98 14.47 4.62
C LYS A 26 1.82 13.51 3.78
N VAL A 27 1.24 12.34 3.47
CA VAL A 27 1.82 11.32 2.60
C VAL A 27 0.80 10.99 1.51
N GLY A 28 1.02 11.49 0.29
CA GLY A 28 0.04 11.33 -0.80
C GLY A 28 -1.35 11.81 -0.38
N LYS A 29 -2.35 10.92 -0.47
CA LYS A 29 -3.74 11.19 -0.05
C LYS A 29 -3.98 11.13 1.46
N TYR A 30 -3.05 10.58 2.23
CA TYR A 30 -3.22 10.36 3.67
C TYR A 30 -2.66 11.52 4.49
N LEU A 31 -3.38 11.91 5.55
CA LEU A 31 -2.98 12.93 6.51
C LEU A 31 -2.88 12.30 7.90
N PHE A 32 -1.73 12.48 8.55
CA PHE A 32 -1.45 11.96 9.87
C PHE A 32 -1.17 13.12 10.83
N ARG A 33 -1.98 13.25 11.88
CA ARG A 33 -1.75 14.19 12.99
C ARG A 33 -0.68 13.65 13.93
N ASP A 34 0.11 14.56 14.48
CA ASP A 34 1.21 14.35 15.43
C ASP A 34 2.22 13.29 14.97
N ALA A 35 2.40 13.25 13.66
CA ALA A 35 3.17 12.23 12.99
C ALA A 35 4.44 12.81 12.35
N PHE A 36 5.49 12.00 12.35
CA PHE A 36 6.78 12.30 11.75
C PHE A 36 7.30 11.08 10.99
N ILE A 37 8.32 11.28 10.15
CA ILE A 37 8.94 10.21 9.37
C ILE A 37 10.34 9.92 9.89
N GLN A 38 10.72 8.65 9.87
CA GLN A 38 12.08 8.21 10.15
C GLN A 38 12.51 7.25 9.05
N GLN A 39 13.73 7.43 8.55
CA GLN A 39 14.37 6.47 7.67
C GLN A 39 15.09 5.43 8.51
N LEU A 40 14.89 4.16 8.18
CA LEU A 40 15.62 3.05 8.77
C LEU A 40 16.96 2.84 8.06
N ALA A 41 17.89 2.13 8.71
CA ALA A 41 19.18 1.78 8.12
C ALA A 41 19.05 0.99 6.79
N ASN A 42 17.93 0.29 6.58
CA ASN A 42 17.61 -0.41 5.33
C ASN A 42 17.02 0.51 4.22
N GLY A 43 17.05 1.83 4.42
CA GLY A 43 16.58 2.84 3.46
C GLY A 43 15.06 3.02 3.40
N ARG A 44 14.27 2.20 4.12
CA ARG A 44 12.80 2.29 4.12
C ARG A 44 12.33 3.36 5.11
N TRP A 45 11.16 3.94 4.83
CA TRP A 45 10.59 4.95 5.69
C TRP A 45 9.51 4.38 6.61
N HIS A 46 9.50 4.84 7.86
CA HIS A 46 8.44 4.64 8.83
C HIS A 46 7.72 5.96 9.09
N VAL A 47 6.39 5.90 9.08
CA VAL A 47 5.54 6.96 9.62
C VAL A 47 5.27 6.62 11.07
N MET A 48 5.67 7.49 11.97
CA MET A 48 5.46 7.35 13.41
C MET A 48 4.51 8.43 13.89
N ARG A 49 3.73 8.16 14.94
CA ARG A 49 2.82 9.13 15.58
C ARG A 49 3.08 9.20 17.07
N ARG A 50 3.04 10.40 17.63
CA ARG A 50 3.03 10.63 19.07
C ARG A 50 1.63 10.37 19.63
N ILE A 51 1.53 9.60 20.71
CA ILE A 51 0.27 9.32 21.40
C ILE A 51 0.30 9.99 22.76
N ASP A 52 -0.60 10.95 22.96
CA ASP A 52 -0.83 11.56 24.28
C ASP A 52 -1.45 10.51 25.22
N GLY A 53 -0.87 10.32 26.41
CA GLY A 53 -1.40 9.44 27.47
C GLY A 53 -0.62 8.15 27.74
N LYS A 54 0.40 7.79 26.94
CA LYS A 54 1.31 6.67 27.26
C LYS A 54 2.65 7.18 27.79
N ASN A 55 2.85 7.11 29.10
CA ASN A 55 4.09 7.58 29.75
C ASN A 55 5.33 6.73 29.43
N ARG A 56 5.14 5.48 28.97
CA ARG A 56 6.26 4.53 28.71
C ARG A 56 6.59 4.32 27.23
N TYR A 57 5.66 4.55 26.30
CA TYR A 57 5.88 4.44 24.86
C TYR A 57 5.04 5.47 24.10
N PRO A 58 5.48 6.74 24.06
CA PRO A 58 4.70 7.81 23.46
C PRO A 58 4.76 7.81 21.93
N ILE A 59 5.40 6.83 21.26
CA ILE A 59 5.60 6.80 19.81
C ILE A 59 5.13 5.45 19.26
N ASP A 60 4.12 5.45 18.39
CA ASP A 60 3.62 4.26 17.70
C ASP A 60 3.84 4.35 16.17
N VAL A 61 4.02 3.21 15.51
CA VAL A 61 4.11 3.14 14.05
C VAL A 61 2.70 3.18 13.44
N VAL A 62 2.50 4.10 12.50
CA VAL A 62 1.21 4.24 11.81
C VAL A 62 1.05 3.12 10.77
N LYS A 63 -0.03 2.37 10.89
CA LYS A 63 -0.44 1.35 9.91
C LYS A 63 -1.23 2.03 8.79
N ILE A 64 -0.78 1.88 7.54
CA ILE A 64 -1.51 2.33 6.34
C ILE A 64 -2.34 1.14 5.82
N PRO A 65 -3.66 1.28 5.62
CA PRO A 65 -4.47 0.20 5.07
C PRO A 65 -4.12 -0.01 3.59
N LEU A 66 -3.41 -1.12 3.32
CA LEU A 66 -2.98 -1.51 1.96
C LEU A 66 -3.82 -2.64 1.36
N SER A 67 -4.74 -3.24 2.12
CA SER A 67 -5.54 -4.38 1.67
C SER A 67 -6.29 -4.07 0.37
N GLY A 68 -7.12 -3.01 0.35
CA GLY A 68 -7.89 -2.63 -0.84
C GLY A 68 -7.04 -2.40 -2.09
N PRO A 69 -6.02 -1.51 -2.05
CA PRO A 69 -5.14 -1.27 -3.19
C PRO A 69 -4.38 -2.52 -3.68
N LEU A 70 -3.97 -3.41 -2.76
CA LEU A 70 -3.30 -4.65 -3.13
C LEU A 70 -4.27 -5.64 -3.79
N THR A 71 -5.49 -5.78 -3.26
CA THR A 71 -6.53 -6.61 -3.86
C THR A 71 -6.85 -6.14 -5.26
N GLN A 72 -7.07 -4.84 -5.47
CA GLN A 72 -7.36 -4.29 -6.79
C GLN A 72 -6.21 -4.56 -7.78
N ALA A 73 -4.98 -4.24 -7.40
CA ALA A 73 -3.82 -4.46 -8.28
C ALA A 73 -3.62 -5.95 -8.61
N PHE A 74 -3.95 -6.85 -7.67
CA PHE A 74 -3.92 -8.29 -7.91
C PHE A 74 -5.00 -8.74 -8.88
N GLU A 75 -6.24 -8.29 -8.71
CA GLU A 75 -7.35 -8.60 -9.61
C GLU A 75 -7.06 -8.10 -11.04
N ASP A 76 -6.61 -6.86 -11.19
CA ASP A 76 -6.23 -6.28 -12.48
C ASP A 76 -5.13 -7.10 -13.18
N ALA A 77 -4.13 -7.57 -12.41
CA ALA A 77 -3.05 -8.39 -12.94
C ALA A 77 -3.51 -9.79 -13.32
N ARG A 78 -4.36 -10.41 -12.49
CA ARG A 78 -4.96 -11.72 -12.74
C ARG A 78 -5.75 -11.70 -14.05
N ASP A 79 -6.63 -10.72 -14.22
CA ASP A 79 -7.50 -10.62 -15.40
C ASP A 79 -6.68 -10.43 -16.67
N ARG A 80 -5.62 -9.62 -16.60
CA ARG A 80 -4.66 -9.44 -17.71
C ARG A 80 -3.96 -10.75 -18.09
N ILE A 81 -3.48 -11.51 -17.11
CA ILE A 81 -2.80 -12.78 -17.35
C ILE A 81 -3.78 -13.80 -17.93
N ILE A 82 -4.99 -13.87 -17.38
CA ILE A 82 -6.06 -14.74 -17.88
C ILE A 82 -6.35 -14.41 -19.35
N ALA A 83 -6.60 -13.15 -19.70
CA ALA A 83 -6.92 -12.77 -21.07
C ALA A 83 -5.79 -13.12 -22.07
N ALA A 84 -4.53 -13.03 -21.64
CA ALA A 84 -3.38 -13.30 -22.51
C ALA A 84 -3.06 -14.80 -22.65
N GLU A 85 -3.12 -15.56 -21.55
CA GLU A 85 -2.64 -16.94 -21.52
C GLU A 85 -3.76 -17.98 -21.66
N MET A 86 -4.98 -17.67 -21.20
CA MET A 86 -6.10 -18.62 -21.21
C MET A 86 -6.43 -19.16 -22.61
N PRO A 87 -6.49 -18.35 -23.69
CA PRO A 87 -6.79 -18.88 -25.02
C PRO A 87 -5.73 -19.86 -25.53
N LYS A 88 -4.45 -19.63 -25.19
CA LYS A 88 -3.35 -20.52 -25.57
C LYS A 88 -3.47 -21.87 -24.86
N GLN A 89 -3.74 -21.83 -23.56
CA GLN A 89 -3.92 -23.02 -22.74
C GLN A 89 -5.16 -23.82 -23.18
N LEU A 90 -6.27 -23.14 -23.47
CA LEU A 90 -7.49 -23.79 -23.99
C LEU A 90 -7.25 -24.40 -25.38
N GLY A 91 -6.55 -23.69 -26.28
CA GLY A 91 -6.19 -24.22 -27.59
C GLY A 91 -5.29 -25.45 -27.51
N TYR A 92 -4.31 -25.45 -26.60
CA TYR A 92 -3.46 -26.60 -26.34
C TYR A 92 -4.26 -27.78 -25.79
N ALA A 93 -5.12 -27.53 -24.78
CA ALA A 93 -5.96 -28.54 -24.18
C ALA A 93 -6.92 -29.18 -25.21
N LEU A 94 -7.55 -28.37 -26.06
CA LEU A 94 -8.43 -28.87 -27.13
C LEU A 94 -7.68 -29.74 -28.14
N LYS A 95 -6.50 -29.31 -28.60
CA LYS A 95 -5.66 -30.12 -29.49
C LYS A 95 -5.29 -31.46 -28.85
N GLN A 96 -4.96 -31.45 -27.56
CA GLN A 96 -4.65 -32.67 -26.82
C GLN A 96 -5.86 -33.59 -26.69
N GLN A 97 -7.05 -33.06 -26.42
CA GLN A 97 -8.29 -33.84 -26.35
C GLN A 97 -8.62 -34.50 -27.70
N LEU A 98 -8.50 -33.75 -28.80
CA LEU A 98 -8.71 -34.29 -30.14
C LEU A 98 -7.69 -35.39 -30.47
N ARG A 99 -6.41 -35.19 -30.12
CA ARG A 99 -5.39 -36.22 -30.29
C ARG A 99 -5.78 -37.51 -29.58
N LEU A 100 -6.12 -37.43 -28.30
CA LEU A 100 -6.51 -38.60 -27.50
C LEU A 100 -7.72 -39.33 -28.07
N TRP A 101 -8.70 -38.60 -28.61
CA TRP A 101 -9.88 -39.19 -29.23
C TRP A 101 -9.56 -39.89 -30.57
N LEU A 102 -8.69 -39.29 -31.39
CA LEU A 102 -8.29 -39.84 -32.69
C LEU A 102 -7.26 -40.99 -32.61
N THR A 103 -6.46 -41.03 -31.54
CA THR A 103 -5.52 -42.14 -31.28
C THR A 103 -6.14 -43.30 -30.49
N ARG A 104 -7.44 -43.24 -30.19
CA ARG A 104 -8.20 -44.42 -29.75
C ARG A 104 -8.58 -45.28 -30.94
#